data_AF-A0A9X8VCH5-F1
#
_entry.id   AF-A0A9X8VCH5-F1
#
_cell.length_a   1.000
_cell.length_b   1.000
_cell.length_c   1.000
_cell.angle_alpha   90.00
_cell.angle_beta   90.00
_cell.angle_gamma   90.00
#
_symmetry.space_group_name_H-M   'P 1'
#
loop_
_entity.id
_entity.type
_entity.pdbx_description
1 polymer ?
#
loop_
_entity_poly.entity_id
_entity_poly.type
_entity_poly.pdbx_seq_one_letter_code
_entity_poly.pdbx_strand_id
1 'polypeptide(L)'
;IAQLQAAIQSHLKDAEAYSGKRCTLSIKLAPDGMLISIRAEQGEPELCQAAIKAITNARLPKPPTAAVYEAVKSSALEFRPQ
;
A
#
# COMPACT_ATOMS: atom_id res chain seq x y z
N ILE A 1 -11.07 -1.10 1.21
CA ILE A 1 -9.99 -0.25 0.65
C ILE A 1 -9.93 1.11 1.35
N ALA A 2 -11.07 1.77 1.62
CA ALA A 2 -11.13 3.07 2.29
C ALA A 2 -10.39 3.17 3.64
N GLN A 3 -10.40 2.12 4.48
CA GLN A 3 -9.69 2.15 5.77
C GLN A 3 -8.16 2.16 5.64
N LEU A 4 -7.61 1.53 4.61
CA LEU A 4 -6.16 1.52 4.35
C LEU A 4 -5.70 2.89 3.84
N GLN A 5 -6.51 3.53 2.98
CA GLN A 5 -6.29 4.91 2.56
C GLN A 5 -6.31 5.88 3.74
N ALA A 6 -7.32 5.79 4.62
CA ALA A 6 -7.44 6.68 5.77
C ALA A 6 -6.27 6.54 6.76
N ALA A 7 -5.82 5.31 7.03
CA ALA A 7 -4.68 5.06 7.93
C ALA A 7 -3.38 5.68 7.40
N ILE A 8 -3.16 5.63 6.09
CA ILE A 8 -1.93 6.16 5.48
C ILE A 8 -2.01 7.67 5.32
N GLN A 9 -3.19 8.23 5.00
CA GLN A 9 -3.43 9.68 5.03
C GLN A 9 -3.17 10.28 6.42
N SER A 10 -3.56 9.58 7.50
CA SER A 10 -3.31 10.05 8.87
C SER A 10 -1.82 10.06 9.28
N HIS A 11 -0.95 9.36 8.53
CA HIS A 11 0.49 9.31 8.79
C HIS A 11 1.32 10.14 7.80
N LEU A 12 0.71 10.66 6.73
CA LEU A 12 1.32 11.60 5.79
C LEU A 12 1.21 13.02 6.38
N LYS A 13 2.30 13.50 6.98
CA LYS A 13 2.35 14.83 7.62
C LYS A 13 2.14 16.02 6.67
N ASP A 14 2.06 15.79 5.37
CA ASP A 14 1.80 16.82 4.36
C ASP A 14 1.00 16.22 3.20
N ALA A 15 -0.22 15.73 3.44
CA ALA A 15 -1.09 15.21 2.38
C ALA A 15 -1.26 16.22 1.21
N GLU A 16 -1.27 17.53 1.52
CA GLU A 16 -1.26 18.63 0.54
C GLU A 16 0.02 18.69 -0.31
N ALA A 17 1.20 18.40 0.25
CA ALA A 17 2.46 18.33 -0.51
C ALA A 17 2.49 17.15 -1.51
N TYR A 18 1.58 16.19 -1.32
CA TYR A 18 1.37 15.07 -2.22
C TYR A 18 0.06 15.15 -3.02
N SER A 19 -0.62 16.30 -3.00
CA SER A 19 -1.81 16.51 -3.82
C SER A 19 -1.48 16.38 -5.30
N GLY A 20 -2.24 15.54 -6.01
CA GLY A 20 -1.99 15.19 -7.42
C GLY A 20 -0.85 14.18 -7.63
N LYS A 21 -0.04 13.89 -6.62
CA LYS A 21 1.01 12.86 -6.67
C LYS A 21 0.38 11.48 -6.50
N ARG A 22 1.04 10.50 -7.12
CA ARG A 22 0.59 9.10 -7.11
C ARG A 22 1.80 8.23 -6.88
N CYS A 23 1.59 7.08 -6.25
CA CYS A 23 2.59 6.03 -6.20
C CYS A 23 1.94 4.68 -6.47
N THR A 24 2.39 3.98 -7.50
CA THR A 24 2.02 2.60 -7.78
C THR A 24 3.05 1.68 -7.16
N LEU A 25 2.61 0.83 -6.24
CA LEU A 25 3.44 -0.16 -5.57
C LEU A 25 3.01 -1.57 -5.97
N SER A 26 3.94 -2.39 -6.46
CA SER A 26 3.73 -3.82 -6.59
C SER A 26 4.01 -4.50 -5.26
N ILE A 27 3.00 -5.16 -4.69
CA ILE A 27 3.15 -5.95 -3.46
C ILE A 27 3.00 -7.44 -3.74
N LYS A 28 3.73 -8.25 -2.97
CA LYS A 28 3.55 -9.69 -2.88
C LYS A 28 3.24 -10.09 -1.45
N LEU A 29 2.13 -10.78 -1.27
CA LEU A 29 1.68 -11.28 0.04
C LEU A 29 1.77 -12.79 0.08
N ALA A 30 2.08 -13.32 1.26
CA ALA A 30 1.98 -14.73 1.57
C ALA A 30 0.53 -15.08 1.98
N PRO A 31 0.14 -16.37 1.90
CA PRO A 31 -1.22 -16.82 2.23
C PRO A 31 -1.63 -16.57 3.70
N ASP A 32 -0.65 -16.37 4.57
CA ASP A 32 -0.82 -16.03 5.99
C ASP A 32 -1.03 -14.52 6.23
N GLY A 33 -0.91 -13.69 5.18
CA GLY A 33 -1.00 -12.23 5.25
C GLY A 33 0.35 -11.53 5.42
N MET A 34 1.46 -12.26 5.48
CA MET A 34 2.79 -11.66 5.60
C MET A 34 3.22 -10.99 4.28
N LEU A 35 3.82 -9.81 4.36
CA LEU A 35 4.41 -9.15 3.20
C LEU A 35 5.70 -9.86 2.78
N ILE A 36 5.69 -10.47 1.59
CA ILE A 36 6.88 -11.10 1.01
C ILE A 36 7.77 -10.04 0.36
N SER A 37 7.17 -9.14 -0.41
CA SER A 37 7.91 -8.14 -1.16
C SER A 37 7.05 -6.93 -1.46
N ILE A 38 7.69 -5.77 -1.55
CA ILE A 38 7.09 -4.52 -1.98
C ILE A 38 8.10 -3.74 -2.81
N ARG A 39 7.63 -3.19 -3.93
CA ARG A 39 8.44 -2.35 -4.82
C ARG A 39 7.59 -1.21 -5.36
N ALA A 40 8.19 -0.04 -5.47
CA ALA A 40 7.59 1.05 -6.24
C ALA A 40 7.80 0.82 -7.74
N GLU A 41 6.70 0.78 -8.48
CA GLU A 41 6.68 0.67 -9.94
C GLU A 41 6.78 2.06 -10.57
N GLN A 42 5.96 2.99 -10.10
CA GLN A 42 5.86 4.34 -10.67
C GLN A 42 5.39 5.35 -9.63
N GLY A 43 5.75 6.60 -9.84
CA GLY A 43 5.27 7.71 -9.02
C GLY A 43 6.37 8.45 -8.28
N GLU A 44 5.96 9.22 -7.29
CA GLU A 44 6.83 10.16 -6.59
C GLU A 44 7.67 9.43 -5.53
N PRO A 45 9.02 9.54 -5.55
CA PRO A 45 9.90 8.72 -4.71
C PRO A 45 9.60 8.84 -3.21
N GLU A 46 9.34 10.06 -2.73
CA GLU A 46 9.03 10.31 -1.32
C GLU A 46 7.69 9.72 -0.90
N LEU A 47 6.65 9.88 -1.73
CA LEU A 47 5.33 9.31 -1.49
C LEU A 47 5.40 7.78 -1.53
N CYS A 48 6.12 7.22 -2.50
CA CYS A 48 6.35 5.79 -2.60
C CYS A 48 7.10 5.25 -1.40
N GLN A 49 8.13 5.93 -0.93
CA GLN A 49 8.88 5.50 0.25
C GLN A 49 8.04 5.58 1.53
N ALA A 50 7.22 6.62 1.68
CA ALA A 50 6.26 6.74 2.78
C ALA A 50 5.22 5.62 2.76
N ALA A 51 4.65 5.33 1.59
CA ALA A 51 3.67 4.26 1.42
C ALA A 51 4.29 2.86 1.64
N ILE A 52 5.53 2.64 1.19
CA ILE A 52 6.30 1.41 1.50
C ILE A 52 6.47 1.27 3.01
N LYS A 53 6.93 2.32 3.70
CA LYS A 53 7.08 2.29 5.16
C LYS A 53 5.74 2.00 5.85
N ALA A 54 4.65 2.60 5.39
CA ALA A 54 3.34 2.37 5.97
C ALA A 54 2.89 0.91 5.82
N ILE A 55 3.06 0.32 4.63
CA ILE A 55 2.70 -1.08 4.37
C ILE A 55 3.59 -2.04 5.15
N THR A 56 4.91 -1.80 5.23
CA THR A 56 5.83 -2.64 5.99
C THR A 56 5.55 -2.60 7.50
N ASN A 57 5.09 -1.47 8.03
CA ASN A 57 4.70 -1.36 9.45
C ASN A 57 3.25 -1.79 9.71
N ALA A 58 2.42 -1.91 8.68
CA ALA A 58 1.05 -2.36 8.82
C ALA A 58 1.01 -3.88 9.04
N ARG A 59 0.28 -4.32 10.07
CA ARG A 59 -0.11 -5.73 10.17
C ARG A 59 -1.27 -5.98 9.22
N LEU A 60 -0.95 -6.55 8.06
CA LEU A 60 -1.97 -6.94 7.09
C LEU A 60 -2.74 -8.15 7.64
N PRO A 61 -4.08 -8.09 7.69
CA PRO A 61 -4.88 -9.21 8.16
C PRO A 61 -4.76 -10.38 7.18
N LYS A 62 -4.82 -11.61 7.73
CA LYS A 62 -4.88 -12.81 6.91
C LYS A 62 -6.09 -12.74 5.96
N PRO A 63 -5.92 -13.00 4.65
CA PRO A 63 -7.04 -13.03 3.72
C PRO A 63 -8.12 -14.03 4.18
N PRO A 64 -9.41 -13.66 4.18
CA PRO A 64 -10.48 -14.52 4.68
C PRO A 64 -10.76 -15.73 3.78
N THR A 65 -10.42 -15.63 2.48
CA THR A 65 -10.59 -16.72 1.51
C THR A 65 -9.42 -16.77 0.53
N ALA A 66 -9.19 -17.95 -0.07
CA ALA A 66 -8.19 -18.14 -1.11
C ALA A 66 -8.46 -17.24 -2.33
N ALA A 67 -9.73 -17.01 -2.70
CA ALA A 67 -10.08 -16.11 -3.80
C ALA A 67 -9.68 -14.65 -3.52
N VAL A 68 -9.83 -14.19 -2.27
CA VAL A 68 -9.35 -12.85 -1.86
C VAL A 68 -7.83 -12.82 -1.88
N TYR A 69 -7.15 -13.86 -1.40
CA TYR A 69 -5.70 -13.98 -1.49
C TYR A 69 -5.22 -13.90 -2.95
N GLU A 70 -5.80 -14.67 -3.87
CA GLU A 70 -5.45 -14.69 -5.29
C GLU A 70 -5.60 -13.31 -5.95
N ALA A 71 -6.57 -12.50 -5.50
CA ALA A 71 -6.77 -11.13 -5.97
C ALA A 71 -5.76 -10.11 -5.39
N VAL A 72 -5.06 -10.43 -4.28
CA VAL A 72 -4.15 -9.51 -3.58
C VAL A 72 -2.69 -10.00 -3.49
N LYS A 73 -2.43 -11.26 -3.85
CA LYS A 73 -1.10 -11.91 -3.73
C LYS A 73 -0.03 -11.26 -4.57
N SER A 74 -0.40 -10.62 -5.67
CA SER A 74 0.50 -9.93 -6.60
C SER A 74 -0.29 -8.82 -7.28
N SER A 75 -0.42 -7.70 -6.59
CA SER A 75 -1.28 -6.60 -7.03
C SER A 75 -0.53 -5.28 -7.02
N ALA A 76 -0.81 -4.47 -8.02
CA ALA A 76 -0.40 -3.07 -8.05
C ALA A 76 -1.37 -2.26 -7.18
N LEU A 77 -0.87 -1.75 -6.05
CA LEU A 77 -1.59 -0.83 -5.19
C LEU A 77 -1.24 0.60 -5.61
N GLU A 78 -2.24 1.34 -6.04
CA GLU A 78 -2.07 2.76 -6.33
C GLU A 78 -2.39 3.61 -5.11
N PHE A 79 -1.40 4.37 -4.65
CA PHE A 79 -1.48 5.33 -3.57
C PHE A 79 -1.75 6.72 -4.11
N ARG A 80 -2.92 7.28 -3.78
CA ARG A 80 -3.31 8.66 -4.09
C ARG A 80 -3.79 9.34 -2.81
N PRO A 81 -2.96 10.18 -2.17
CA PRO A 81 -3.42 11.11 -1.14
C PRO A 81 -4.50 12.02 -1.77
N GLN A 82 -5.62 12.20 -1.06
CA GLN A 82 -6.66 13.17 -1.43
C GLN A 82 -6.58 14.35 -0.47
#